data_AF-A0A660RIS7-F1
#
_entry.id   AF-A0A660RIS7-F1
#
_cell.length_a   1.000
_cell.length_b   1.000
_cell.length_c   1.000
_cell.angle_alpha   90.00
_cell.angle_beta   90.00
_cell.angle_gamma   90.00
#
_symmetry.space_group_name_H-M   'P 1'
#
loop_
_entity.id
_entity.type
_entity.pdbx_description
1 polymer ?
#
loop_
_entity_poly.entity_id
_entity_poly.type
_entity_poly.pdbx_seq_one_letter_code
_entity_poly.pdbx_strand_id
1 'polypeptide(L)'
;KKEELWKLFNFRGKKSGFEDLDFLIEALKDERVFLDLGTMRLLNYYDDMVFEAYAPGFGFPIGGGGDYIVNGKKGVGFAFYLNNLVNLCEFNEVNEDDRIELSGDLIERYERARDLVRRGIAIKPM
;
A
#
# COMPACT_ATOMS: atom_id res chain seq x y z
N LYS A 1 -27.39 -24.21 -9.20
CA LYS A 1 -26.10 -24.53 -8.53
C LYS A 1 -24.86 -24.04 -9.29
N LYS A 2 -24.48 -24.61 -10.45
CA LYS A 2 -23.26 -24.17 -11.19
C LYS A 2 -23.34 -22.71 -11.68
N GLU A 3 -24.48 -22.32 -12.24
CA GLU A 3 -24.71 -20.96 -12.75
C GLU A 3 -24.74 -19.90 -11.65
N GLU A 4 -25.25 -20.24 -10.47
CA GLU A 4 -25.28 -19.33 -9.32
C GLU A 4 -23.87 -19.11 -8.76
N LEU A 5 -23.08 -20.18 -8.62
CA LEU A 5 -21.67 -20.07 -8.28
C LEU A 5 -20.91 -19.25 -9.32
N TRP A 6 -21.16 -19.48 -10.61
CA TRP A 6 -20.57 -18.70 -11.68
C TRP A 6 -20.89 -17.21 -11.56
N LYS A 7 -22.16 -16.87 -11.26
CA LYS A 7 -22.56 -15.47 -11.02
C LYS A 7 -21.85 -14.88 -9.81
N LEU A 8 -21.71 -15.63 -8.73
CA LEU A 8 -21.03 -15.18 -7.51
C LEU A 8 -19.55 -14.88 -7.78
N PHE A 9 -18.80 -15.83 -8.35
CA PHE A 9 -17.38 -15.65 -8.68
C PHE A 9 -17.12 -14.57 -9.74
N ASN A 10 -18.14 -14.24 -10.54
CA ASN A 10 -18.03 -13.22 -11.57
C ASN A 10 -18.63 -11.87 -11.20
N PHE A 11 -19.14 -11.73 -9.99
CA PHE A 11 -19.74 -10.48 -9.55
C PHE A 11 -18.66 -9.41 -9.35
N ARG A 12 -18.83 -8.28 -10.03
CA ARG A 12 -18.14 -7.02 -9.74
C ARG A 12 -19.16 -5.91 -9.74
N GLY A 13 -19.26 -5.14 -8.65
CA GLY A 13 -20.25 -4.07 -8.58
C GLY A 13 -20.21 -3.24 -7.31
N LYS A 14 -21.11 -2.28 -7.21
CA LYS A 14 -21.26 -1.40 -6.04
C LYS A 14 -22.32 -1.87 -5.04
N LYS A 15 -23.20 -2.79 -5.47
CA LYS A 15 -24.33 -3.27 -4.68
C LYS A 15 -24.48 -4.79 -4.82
N SER A 16 -24.19 -5.48 -3.74
CA SER A 16 -24.20 -6.94 -3.62
C SER A 16 -25.53 -7.49 -3.10
N GLY A 17 -26.32 -6.67 -2.40
CA GLY A 17 -27.52 -7.11 -1.68
C GLY A 17 -27.24 -7.59 -0.25
N PHE A 18 -25.97 -7.60 0.19
CA PHE A 18 -25.60 -7.79 1.59
C PHE A 18 -25.51 -6.43 2.27
N GLU A 19 -26.32 -6.22 3.31
CA GLU A 19 -26.49 -4.92 3.97
C GLU A 19 -25.17 -4.32 4.44
N ASP A 20 -24.32 -5.11 5.09
CA ASP A 20 -23.03 -4.64 5.62
C ASP A 20 -22.04 -4.22 4.52
N LEU A 21 -21.97 -4.98 3.42
CA LEU A 21 -21.10 -4.66 2.29
C LEU A 21 -21.61 -3.45 1.50
N ASP A 22 -22.92 -3.37 1.29
CA ASP A 22 -23.55 -2.26 0.59
C ASP A 22 -23.38 -0.96 1.41
N PHE A 23 -23.56 -1.02 2.73
CA PHE A 23 -23.28 0.08 3.64
C PHE A 23 -21.82 0.53 3.58
N LEU A 24 -20.86 -0.41 3.61
CA LEU A 24 -19.43 -0.09 3.54
C LEU A 24 -19.09 0.68 2.25
N ILE A 25 -19.57 0.20 1.10
CA ILE A 25 -19.31 0.84 -0.19
C ILE A 25 -19.95 2.24 -0.25
N GLU A 26 -21.17 2.39 0.24
CA GLU A 26 -21.86 3.67 0.31
C GLU A 26 -21.15 4.65 1.28
N ALA A 27 -20.56 4.16 2.36
CA ALA A 27 -19.80 4.96 3.32
C ALA A 27 -18.45 5.44 2.75
N LEU A 28 -17.75 4.61 1.98
CA LEU A 28 -16.45 4.94 1.39
C LEU A 28 -16.53 6.02 0.30
N LYS A 29 -17.64 6.06 -0.46
CA LYS A 29 -17.90 7.07 -1.52
C LYS A 29 -16.75 7.25 -2.53
N ASP A 30 -16.02 6.18 -2.82
CA ASP A 30 -14.92 6.19 -3.77
C ASP A 30 -15.28 5.35 -5.01
N GLU A 31 -15.20 5.96 -6.19
CA GLU A 31 -15.53 5.28 -7.44
C GLU A 31 -14.60 4.10 -7.75
N ARG A 32 -13.37 4.12 -7.24
CA ARG A 32 -12.34 3.09 -7.45
C ARG A 32 -12.60 1.81 -6.65
N VAL A 33 -13.43 1.87 -5.61
CA VAL A 33 -13.71 0.72 -4.72
C VAL A 33 -14.95 -0.02 -5.18
N PHE A 34 -14.86 -1.30 -5.46
CA PHE A 34 -16.02 -2.13 -5.80
C PHE A 34 -15.95 -3.47 -5.07
N LEU A 35 -17.08 -4.15 -4.97
CA LEU A 35 -17.20 -5.48 -4.40
C LEU A 35 -16.88 -6.51 -5.47
N ASP A 36 -15.99 -7.45 -5.15
CA ASP A 36 -15.75 -8.68 -5.91
C ASP A 36 -15.97 -9.87 -4.99
N LEU A 37 -17.13 -10.53 -5.15
CA LEU A 37 -17.54 -11.67 -4.32
C LEU A 37 -16.79 -12.97 -4.68
N GLY A 38 -15.95 -12.94 -5.71
CA GLY A 38 -15.01 -14.01 -6.02
C GLY A 38 -13.67 -13.88 -5.29
N THR A 39 -13.43 -12.77 -4.58
CA THR A 39 -12.18 -12.56 -3.83
C THR A 39 -12.12 -13.51 -2.64
N MET A 40 -11.13 -14.40 -2.64
CA MET A 40 -10.88 -15.32 -1.54
C MET A 40 -9.39 -15.31 -1.18
N ARG A 41 -9.07 -15.19 0.11
CA ARG A 41 -7.71 -15.40 0.63
C ARG A 41 -7.57 -16.85 1.06
N LEU A 42 -6.44 -17.48 0.71
CA LEU A 42 -6.16 -18.87 1.07
C LEU A 42 -5.80 -19.06 2.55
N LEU A 43 -5.48 -17.98 3.26
CA LEU A 43 -5.02 -18.02 4.64
C LEU A 43 -6.22 -18.04 5.59
N ASN A 44 -6.27 -19.06 6.45
CA ASN A 44 -7.39 -19.34 7.36
C ASN A 44 -7.48 -18.42 8.58
N TYR A 45 -6.67 -17.36 8.66
CA TYR A 45 -6.74 -16.38 9.74
C TYR A 45 -7.71 -15.23 9.45
N TYR A 46 -8.13 -15.05 8.18
CA TYR A 46 -9.19 -14.10 7.84
C TYR A 46 -10.53 -14.65 8.34
N ASP A 47 -11.33 -13.79 8.98
CA ASP A 47 -12.59 -14.18 9.59
C ASP A 47 -13.79 -13.87 8.67
N ASP A 48 -13.83 -12.67 8.09
CA ASP A 48 -14.96 -12.25 7.25
C ASP A 48 -14.50 -11.48 5.99
N MET A 49 -14.32 -10.16 6.11
CA MET A 49 -14.09 -9.24 5.01
C MET A 49 -12.62 -9.13 4.62
N VAL A 50 -12.37 -9.24 3.32
CA VAL A 50 -11.04 -9.04 2.72
C VAL A 50 -11.10 -8.03 1.58
N PHE A 51 -9.96 -7.39 1.31
CA PHE A 51 -9.81 -6.53 0.15
C PHE A 51 -8.44 -6.69 -0.50
N GLU A 52 -8.38 -6.30 -1.77
CA GLU A 52 -7.17 -6.20 -2.57
C GLU A 52 -7.09 -4.81 -3.21
N ALA A 53 -5.89 -4.26 -3.25
CA ALA A 53 -5.58 -3.01 -3.92
C ALA A 53 -4.76 -3.31 -5.18
N TYR A 54 -5.18 -2.73 -6.30
CA TYR A 54 -4.53 -2.85 -7.59
C TYR A 54 -4.11 -1.47 -8.09
N ALA A 55 -3.05 -1.42 -8.89
CA ALA A 55 -2.62 -0.21 -9.58
C ALA A 55 -2.61 -0.43 -11.10
N PRO A 56 -2.89 0.61 -11.90
CA PRO A 56 -2.72 0.55 -13.35
C PRO A 56 -1.31 0.09 -13.74
N GLY A 57 -1.19 -0.76 -14.75
CA GLY A 57 0.09 -1.30 -15.21
C GLY A 57 0.67 -2.42 -14.34
N PHE A 58 0.01 -2.78 -13.23
CA PHE A 58 0.38 -3.91 -12.38
C PHE A 58 -0.65 -5.04 -12.49
N GLY A 59 -0.21 -6.19 -13.04
CA GLY A 59 -1.07 -7.36 -13.25
C GLY A 59 -1.40 -8.18 -12.00
N PHE A 60 -1.08 -7.67 -10.81
CA PHE A 60 -1.27 -8.34 -9.52
C PHE A 60 -1.52 -7.31 -8.40
N PRO A 61 -2.07 -7.73 -7.24
CA PRO A 61 -2.31 -6.83 -6.13
C PRO A 61 -1.03 -6.15 -5.65
N ILE A 62 -1.08 -4.84 -5.42
CA ILE A 62 -0.01 -4.08 -4.76
C ILE A 62 -0.12 -4.11 -3.23
N GLY A 63 -1.27 -4.55 -2.72
CA GLY A 63 -1.52 -4.75 -1.30
C GLY A 63 -2.93 -5.26 -1.06
N GLY A 64 -3.28 -5.32 0.21
CA GLY A 64 -4.61 -5.73 0.64
C GLY A 64 -4.66 -5.97 2.13
N GLY A 65 -5.83 -6.38 2.59
CA GLY A 65 -6.08 -6.54 4.02
C GLY A 65 -7.43 -7.16 4.28
N GLY A 66 -7.85 -7.07 5.53
CA GLY A 66 -9.10 -7.62 6.02
C GLY A 66 -9.12 -7.68 7.54
N ASP A 67 -10.22 -8.19 8.07
CA ASP A 67 -10.31 -8.57 9.47
C ASP A 67 -9.78 -10.00 9.69
N TYR A 68 -9.23 -10.23 10.87
CA TYR A 68 -8.58 -11.48 11.20
C TYR A 68 -8.74 -11.83 12.67
N ILE A 69 -8.64 -13.12 12.98
CA ILE A 69 -8.59 -13.64 14.35
C ILE A 69 -7.23 -14.29 14.58
N VAL A 70 -6.48 -13.77 15.54
CA VAL A 70 -5.21 -14.37 16.00
C VAL A 70 -5.29 -14.59 17.50
N ASN A 71 -5.13 -15.84 17.94
CA ASN A 71 -5.21 -16.23 19.35
C ASN A 71 -6.52 -15.76 20.03
N GLY A 72 -7.65 -15.87 19.32
CA GLY A 72 -8.96 -15.45 19.81
C GLY A 72 -9.20 -13.94 19.86
N LYS A 73 -8.27 -13.13 19.36
CA LYS A 73 -8.39 -11.67 19.31
C LYS A 73 -8.73 -11.22 17.88
N LYS A 74 -9.82 -10.45 17.74
CA LYS A 74 -10.17 -9.78 16.50
C LYS A 74 -9.22 -8.61 16.24
N GLY A 75 -8.81 -8.45 14.99
CA GLY A 75 -8.03 -7.33 14.50
C GLY A 75 -8.41 -7.00 13.07
N VAL A 76 -8.08 -5.79 12.65
CA VAL A 76 -8.18 -5.34 11.26
C VAL A 76 -6.82 -4.81 10.83
N GLY A 77 -6.45 -5.01 9.58
CA GLY A 77 -5.16 -4.55 9.09
C GLY A 77 -4.97 -4.79 7.61
N PHE A 78 -3.87 -4.24 7.11
CA PHE A 78 -3.49 -4.34 5.72
C PHE A 78 -1.97 -4.34 5.59
N ALA A 79 -1.50 -4.82 4.45
CA ALA A 79 -0.10 -4.76 4.06
C ALA A 79 0.00 -4.39 2.58
N PHE A 80 1.08 -3.70 2.23
CA PHE A 80 1.45 -3.40 0.86
C PHE A 80 2.83 -3.96 0.54
N TYR A 81 3.00 -4.39 -0.69
CA TYR A 81 4.28 -4.88 -1.19
C TYR A 81 5.15 -3.68 -1.56
N LEU A 82 6.14 -3.37 -0.72
CA LEU A 82 6.99 -2.18 -0.90
C LEU A 82 7.68 -2.16 -2.28
N ASN A 83 8.15 -3.31 -2.76
CA ASN A 83 8.77 -3.39 -4.09
C ASN A 83 7.80 -2.97 -5.20
N ASN A 84 6.51 -3.31 -5.07
CA ASN A 84 5.50 -2.94 -6.05
C ASN A 84 5.20 -1.44 -5.98
N LEU A 85 5.14 -0.89 -4.76
CA LEU A 85 4.94 0.54 -4.55
C LEU A 85 6.12 1.37 -5.09
N VAL A 86 7.35 0.93 -4.88
CA VAL A 86 8.55 1.61 -5.40
C VAL A 86 8.50 1.72 -6.92
N ASN A 87 8.06 0.67 -7.61
CA ASN A 87 7.92 0.69 -9.07
C ASN A 87 6.78 1.60 -9.58
N LEU A 88 5.86 2.03 -8.71
CA LEU A 88 4.79 2.98 -9.05
C LEU A 88 5.18 4.44 -8.78
N CYS A 89 6.22 4.66 -7.97
CA CYS A 89 6.68 5.99 -7.62
C CYS A 89 7.76 6.46 -8.58
N GLU A 90 7.59 7.66 -9.12
CA GLU A 90 8.69 8.40 -9.72
C GLU A 90 9.55 8.96 -8.58
N PHE A 91 10.67 8.30 -8.30
CA PHE A 91 11.70 8.89 -7.46
C PHE A 91 12.53 9.82 -8.34
N ASN A 92 12.73 11.06 -7.91
CA ASN A 92 13.81 11.85 -8.44
C ASN A 92 15.11 11.09 -8.15
N GLU A 93 15.88 10.76 -9.18
CA GLU A 93 17.22 10.24 -8.97
C GLU A 93 17.98 11.25 -8.10
N VAL A 94 18.35 10.84 -6.89
CA VAL A 94 19.35 11.58 -6.12
C VAL A 94 20.67 11.26 -6.80
N ASN A 95 21.11 12.12 -7.71
CA ASN A 95 22.41 11.93 -8.35
C ASN A 95 23.46 11.98 -7.24
N GLU A 96 24.41 11.03 -7.24
CA GLU A 96 25.50 11.08 -6.26
C GLU A 96 26.32 12.37 -6.37
N ASP A 97 26.25 13.02 -7.53
CA ASP A 97 26.87 14.31 -7.80
C ASP A 97 26.11 15.53 -7.25
N ASP A 98 24.84 15.37 -6.84
CA ASP A 98 24.08 16.43 -6.16
C ASP A 98 24.52 16.59 -4.68
N ARG A 99 25.41 15.71 -4.21
CA ARG A 99 25.99 15.81 -2.86
C ARG A 99 26.89 17.03 -2.77
N ILE A 100 26.68 17.81 -1.71
CA ILE A 100 27.46 19.03 -1.48
C ILE A 100 28.89 18.64 -1.05
N GLU A 101 29.89 19.13 -1.78
CA GLU A 101 31.29 19.08 -1.37
C GLU A 101 31.57 20.20 -0.36
N LEU A 102 32.27 19.86 0.72
CA LEU A 102 32.51 20.78 1.83
C LEU A 102 33.95 21.29 1.79
N SER A 103 34.08 22.60 1.62
CA SER A 103 35.34 23.35 1.74
C SER A 103 35.46 24.05 3.10
N GLY A 104 36.68 24.45 3.46
CA GLY A 104 36.99 25.09 4.74
C GLY A 104 37.87 24.23 5.64
N ASP A 105 38.15 24.70 6.85
CA ASP A 105 38.88 23.92 7.85
C ASP A 105 38.04 22.77 8.45
N LEU A 106 38.66 21.91 9.25
CA LEU A 106 38.00 20.73 9.80
C LEU A 106 36.78 21.06 10.65
N ILE A 107 36.82 22.15 11.42
CA ILE A 107 35.73 22.57 12.32
C ILE A 107 34.58 23.12 11.48
N GLU A 108 34.88 24.00 10.52
CA GLU A 108 33.89 24.57 9.61
C GLU A 108 33.19 23.49 8.77
N ARG A 109 33.97 22.54 8.22
CA ARG A 109 33.44 21.39 7.47
C ARG A 109 32.51 20.55 8.34
N TYR A 110 32.88 20.28 9.60
CA TYR A 110 32.07 19.48 10.51
C TYR A 110 30.75 20.17 10.89
N GLU A 111 30.78 21.45 11.23
CA GLU A 111 29.58 22.21 11.58
C GLU A 111 28.60 22.30 10.41
N ARG A 112 29.13 22.57 9.21
CA ARG A 112 28.33 22.63 7.98
C ARG A 112 27.76 21.27 7.58
N ALA A 113 28.55 20.20 7.69
CA ALA A 113 28.08 18.83 7.49
C ALA A 113 26.89 18.52 8.40
N ARG A 114 27.01 18.85 9.69
CA ARG A 114 25.97 18.57 10.69
C ARG A 114 24.67 19.31 10.39
N ASP A 115 24.73 20.57 9.95
CA ASP A 115 23.53 21.33 9.56
C ASP A 115 22.83 20.70 8.33
N LEU A 116 23.61 20.40 7.28
CA LEU A 116 23.08 19.85 6.03
C LEU A 116 22.46 18.46 6.23
N VAL A 117 23.12 17.57 6.98
CA VAL A 117 22.62 16.23 7.28
C VAL A 117 21.34 16.28 8.10
N ARG A 118 21.24 17.19 9.09
CA ARG A 118 20.00 17.39 9.87
C ARG A 118 18.80 17.79 9.01
N ARG A 119 19.06 18.40 7.86
CA ARG A 119 18.05 18.84 6.89
C ARG A 119 17.79 17.79 5.79
N GLY A 120 18.43 16.62 5.87
CA GLY A 120 18.31 15.56 4.88
C GLY A 120 19.08 15.83 3.58
N ILE A 121 20.01 16.78 3.58
CA ILE A 121 20.84 17.11 2.41
C ILE A 121 22.09 16.24 2.45
N ALA A 122 22.31 15.48 1.38
CA ALA A 122 23.46 14.60 1.26
C ALA A 122 24.76 15.39 0.99
N ILE A 123 25.86 14.95 1.60
CA ILE A 123 27.19 15.56 1.47
C ILE A 123 28.18 14.50 0.96
N LYS A 124 29.24 14.93 0.26
CA LYS A 124 30.32 14.01 -0.13
C LYS A 124 31.11 13.57 1.12
N PRO A 125 31.59 12.31 1.19
CA PRO A 125 32.45 11.85 2.28
C PRO A 125 33.68 12.77 2.44
N MET A 126 34.11 12.99 3.68
CA MET A 126 35.19 13.94 3.99
C MET A 126 36.60 13.44 3.68
#